data_AF-A0A355BCK1-F1
#
_entry.id   AF-A0A355BCK1-F1
#
_cell.length_a   1.000
_cell.length_b   1.000
_cell.length_c   1.000
_cell.angle_alpha   90.00
_cell.angle_beta   90.00
_cell.angle_gamma   90.00
#
_symmetry.space_group_name_H-M   'P 1'
#
loop_
_entity.id
_entity.type
_entity.pdbx_description
1 polymer ?
#
loop_
_entity_poly.entity_id
_entity_poly.type
_entity_poly.pdbx_seq_one_letter_code
_entity_poly.pdbx_strand_id
1 'polypeptide(L)' 'RLKQRSTESEDKINMRIAKASVELATAPQFDTIIKNYDLNEAKEQAYNLVKNFISKPQA' A
#
# COMPACT_ATOMS: atom_id res chain seq x y z
N ARG A 1 13.72 -0.29 2.21
CA ARG A 1 12.80 0.17 3.28
C ARG A 1 12.77 -0.77 4.49
N LEU A 2 12.29 -2.03 4.41
CA LEU A 2 12.24 -2.92 5.60
C LEU A 2 13.60 -3.12 6.26
N LYS A 3 14.63 -3.49 5.48
CA LYS A 3 16.02 -3.62 5.95
C LYS A 3 16.60 -2.33 6.54
N GLN A 4 16.14 -1.15 6.10
CA GLN A 4 16.63 0.15 6.59
C GLN A 4 15.99 0.56 7.91
N ARG A 5 14.83 -0.01 8.27
CA ARG A 5 14.15 0.30 9.53
C ARG A 5 14.72 -0.48 10.71
N SER A 6 15.35 -1.64 10.47
CA SER A 6 16.08 -2.46 11.46
C SER A 6 15.37 -2.74 12.79
N THR A 7 14.04 -2.67 12.81
CA THR A 7 13.21 -2.93 14.00
C THR A 7 12.79 -4.40 14.15
N GLU A 8 13.20 -5.25 13.21
CA GLU A 8 12.81 -6.67 13.13
C GLU A 8 14.04 -7.53 12.90
N SER A 9 13.98 -8.81 13.31
CA SER A 9 15.01 -9.80 12.98
C SER A 9 15.07 -10.08 11.48
N GLU A 10 16.23 -10.51 11.01
CA GLU A 10 16.48 -10.80 9.59
C GLU A 10 15.52 -11.87 9.04
N ASP A 11 15.23 -12.91 9.82
CA ASP A 11 14.26 -13.95 9.46
C ASP A 11 12.86 -13.39 9.21
N LYS A 12 12.38 -12.49 10.08
CA LYS A 12 11.08 -11.83 9.91
C LYS A 12 11.05 -10.96 8.66
N ILE A 13 12.15 -10.26 8.36
CA ILE A 13 12.27 -9.46 7.13
C ILE A 13 12.19 -10.38 5.91
N ASN A 14 12.88 -11.51 5.90
CA ASN A 14 12.87 -12.47 4.80
C ASN A 14 11.48 -13.08 4.57
N MET A 15 10.77 -13.47 5.65
CA MET A 15 9.38 -13.95 5.56
C MET A 15 8.46 -12.89 4.93
N ARG A 16 8.61 -11.61 5.32
CA ARG A 16 7.81 -10.51 4.76
C ARG A 16 8.10 -10.26 3.28
N ILE A 17 9.37 -10.35 2.87
CA ILE A 17 9.74 -10.21 1.45
C ILE A 17 9.14 -11.35 0.62
N ALA A 18 9.21 -12.59 1.11
CA ALA A 18 8.59 -13.73 0.43
C ALA A 18 7.07 -13.53 0.28
N LYS A 19 6.41 -13.08 1.35
CA LYS A 19 4.96 -12.83 1.36
C LYS A 19 4.54 -11.69 0.42
N ALA A 20 5.37 -10.66 0.28
CA ALA A 20 5.06 -9.49 -0.56
C ALA A 20 4.79 -9.89 -2.02
N SER A 21 5.48 -10.90 -2.55
CA SER A 21 5.25 -11.38 -3.93
C SER A 21 3.84 -11.94 -4.12
N VAL A 22 3.34 -12.68 -3.12
CA VAL A 22 1.99 -13.24 -3.13
C VAL A 22 0.93 -12.15 -2.93
N GLU A 23 1.16 -11.22 -2.01
CA GLU A 23 0.26 -10.08 -1.76
C GLU A 23 0.17 -9.15 -2.99
N LEU A 24 1.27 -8.93 -3.72
CA LEU A 24 1.23 -8.14 -4.95
C LEU A 24 0.45 -8.82 -6.08
N ALA A 25 0.41 -10.15 -6.10
CA ALA A 25 -0.38 -10.89 -7.08
C ALA A 25 -1.89 -10.72 -6.87
N THR A 26 -2.34 -10.28 -5.68
CA THR A 26 -3.76 -9.98 -5.42
C THR A 26 -4.15 -8.56 -5.85
N ALA A 27 -3.22 -7.75 -6.38
CA ALA A 27 -3.50 -6.41 -6.88
C ALA A 27 -4.70 -6.28 -7.83
N PRO A 28 -4.98 -7.25 -8.74
CA PRO A 28 -6.18 -7.20 -9.59
C PRO A 28 -7.52 -7.27 -8.85
N GLN A 29 -7.53 -7.62 -7.56
CA GLN A 29 -8.74 -7.67 -6.73
C GLN A 29 -9.12 -6.32 -6.13
N PHE A 30 -8.30 -5.28 -6.34
CA PHE A 30 -8.52 -3.94 -5.78
C PHE A 30 -8.92 -2.95 -6.88
N ASP A 31 -9.82 -2.03 -6.55
CA ASP A 31 -10.26 -0.97 -7.47
C ASP A 31 -9.16 0.03 -7.80
N THR A 32 -8.18 0.19 -6.93
CA THR A 32 -7.11 1.18 -7.08
C THR A 32 -5.81 0.71 -6.42
N ILE A 33 -4.68 0.95 -7.10
CA ILE A 33 -3.33 0.66 -6.61
C ILE A 33 -2.58 1.97 -6.40
N ILE A 34 -2.16 2.26 -5.17
CA ILE A 34 -1.38 3.45 -4.83
C ILE A 34 0.10 3.06 -4.64
N LYS A 35 0.98 3.62 -5.48
CA LYS A 35 2.42 3.36 -5.40
C LYS A 35 3.08 4.37 -4.46
N ASN A 36 3.63 3.91 -3.34
CA ASN A 36 4.30 4.75 -2.36
C ASN A 36 5.78 5.00 -2.73
N TYR A 37 6.04 5.69 -3.83
CA TYR A 37 7.40 6.17 -4.16
C TYR A 37 7.71 7.45 -3.38
N ASP A 38 6.84 8.45 -3.50
CA ASP A 38 6.79 9.64 -2.66
C ASP A 38 5.68 9.52 -1.60
N LEU A 39 6.00 9.89 -0.35
CA LEU A 39 5.06 9.75 0.76
C LEU A 39 3.93 10.79 0.71
N ASN A 40 4.23 12.02 0.30
CA ASN A 40 3.24 13.10 0.29
C ASN A 40 2.24 12.86 -0.83
N GLU A 41 2.72 12.49 -2.01
CA GLU A 41 1.88 12.15 -3.15
C GLU A 41 0.97 10.95 -2.85
N ALA A 42 1.52 9.86 -2.27
CA ALA A 42 0.71 8.69 -1.92
C ALA A 42 -0.37 9.00 -0.86
N LYS A 43 -0.07 9.87 0.11
CA LYS A 43 -1.05 10.32 1.10
C LYS A 43 -2.17 11.16 0.47
N GLU A 44 -1.81 12.07 -0.43
CA GLU A 44 -2.78 12.91 -1.13
C GLU A 44 -3.69 12.06 -2.04
N GLN A 45 -3.13 11.12 -2.79
CA GLN A 45 -3.90 10.18 -3.62
C GLN A 45 -4.88 9.37 -2.77
N ALA A 46 -4.44 8.80 -1.64
CA ALA A 46 -5.30 8.02 -0.75
C ALA A 46 -6.42 8.86 -0.15
N TYR A 47 -6.10 10.08 0.30
CA TYR A 47 -7.08 11.02 0.84
C TYR A 47 -8.15 11.38 -0.19
N ASN A 48 -7.73 11.77 -1.40
CA ASN A 48 -8.64 12.15 -2.46
C ASN A 48 -9.51 10.98 -2.94
N LEU A 49 -8.96 9.76 -2.99
CA LEU A 49 -9.71 8.55 -3.34
C LEU A 49 -10.91 8.36 -2.39
N VAL A 50 -10.64 8.38 -1.08
CA VAL A 50 -11.69 8.19 -0.06
C VAL A 50 -12.65 9.36 -0.05
N LYS A 51 -12.14 10.61 -0.11
CA LYS A 51 -12.97 11.82 -0.17
C LYS A 51 -13.94 11.78 -1.35
N ASN A 52 -13.46 11.40 -2.54
CA ASN A 52 -14.28 11.31 -3.73
C ASN A 52 -15.29 10.16 -3.64
N PHE A 53 -14.94 9.04 -3.00
CA PHE A 53 -15.87 7.94 -2.78
C PHE A 53 -17.04 8.35 -1.87
N ILE A 54 -16.75 9.01 -0.74
CA ILE A 54 -17.79 9.41 0.23
C ILE A 54 -18.59 10.65 -0.19
N SER A 55 -18.03 11.51 -1.06
CA SER A 55 -18.68 12.74 -1.51
C SER A 55 -19.56 12.54 -2.75
N LYS A 56 -19.58 11.34 -3.34
CA LYS A 56 -20.49 11.01 -4.44
C LYS A 56 -21.94 11.04 -3.92
N PRO A 57 -22.84 11.85 -4.51
CA PRO A 57 -24.25 11.76 -4.20
C PRO A 57 -24.73 10.33 -4.45
N GLN A 58 -25.42 9.74 -3.48
CA GLN A 58 -26.11 8.48 -3.68
C GLN A 58 -27.25 8.74 -4.68
N ALA A 59 -27.18 8.11 -5.84
CA ALA A 59 -28.24 8.16 -6.85
C ALA A 59 -29.50 7.42 -6.36
#